data_AF-A0A3B9D2N2-F1
#
_entry.id   AF-A0A3B9D2N2-F1
#
_cell.length_a   1.000
_cell.length_b   1.000
_cell.length_c   1.000
_cell.angle_alpha   90.00
_cell.angle_beta   90.00
_cell.angle_gamma   90.00
#
_symmetry.space_group_name_H-M   'P 1'
#
loop_
_entity.id
_entity.type
_entity.pdbx_description
1 polymer ?
#
loop_
_entity_poly.entity_id
_entity_poly.type
_entity_poly.pdbx_seq_one_letter_code
_entity_poly.pdbx_strand_id
1 'polypeptide(L)'
;MISFREETRLAAQRLIEMAFEEDLQDVGDLTTQATIIGEQQGSVAIVARDDGRLSGGVLIRLVYEALATRYPGDVAVEDLLPDGS
;
A
#
# COMPACT_ATOMS: atom_id res chain seq x y z
N MET A 1 3.31 4.23 21.71
CA MET A 1 2.64 4.19 20.39
C MET A 1 2.47 5.63 19.93
N ILE A 2 3.19 6.06 18.88
CA ILE A 2 3.00 7.40 18.32
C ILE A 2 1.64 7.39 17.64
N SER A 3 0.72 8.22 18.09
CA SER A 3 -0.62 8.32 17.50
C SER A 3 -0.49 8.82 16.06
N PHE A 4 -0.99 8.04 15.10
CA PHE A 4 -1.10 8.46 13.71
C PHE A 4 -2.21 9.50 13.62
N ARG A 5 -1.82 10.78 13.71
CA ARG A 5 -2.76 11.90 13.78
C ARG A 5 -3.54 12.02 12.49
N GLU A 6 -4.76 12.52 12.59
CA GLU A 6 -5.65 12.68 11.43
C GLU A 6 -5.04 13.59 10.35
N GLU A 7 -4.34 14.65 10.75
CA GLU A 7 -3.61 15.53 9.83
C GLU A 7 -2.55 14.76 9.02
N THR A 8 -1.83 13.84 9.67
CA THR A 8 -0.85 12.97 9.02
C THR A 8 -1.53 11.96 8.10
N ARG A 9 -2.68 11.42 8.50
CA ARG A 9 -3.50 10.53 7.65
C ARG A 9 -3.93 11.22 6.37
N LEU A 10 -4.47 12.43 6.47
CA LEU A 10 -4.91 13.21 5.30
C LEU A 10 -3.74 13.57 4.38
N ALA A 11 -2.59 13.96 4.95
CA ALA A 11 -1.39 14.22 4.17
C ALA A 11 -0.90 12.95 3.45
N ALA A 12 -0.90 11.80 4.13
CA ALA A 12 -0.53 10.52 3.54
C ALA A 12 -1.47 10.12 2.40
N GLN A 13 -2.79 10.27 2.56
CA GLN A 13 -3.76 9.95 1.50
C GLN A 13 -3.50 10.77 0.23
N ARG A 14 -3.24 12.07 0.35
CA ARG A 14 -2.89 12.93 -0.79
C ARG A 14 -1.59 12.49 -1.46
N LEU A 15 -0.57 12.13 -0.68
CA LEU A 15 0.69 11.63 -1.22
C LEU A 15 0.51 10.30 -1.96
N ILE A 16 -0.34 9.41 -1.45
CA ILE A 16 -0.65 8.12 -2.07
C ILE A 16 -1.40 8.34 -3.39
N GLU A 17 -2.38 9.24 -3.44
CA GLU A 17 -3.10 9.58 -4.67
C GLU A 17 -2.13 10.12 -5.74
N MET A 18 -1.27 11.09 -5.37
CA MET A 18 -0.26 11.61 -6.29
C MET A 18 0.72 10.53 -6.77
N ALA A 19 1.14 9.61 -5.88
CA ALA A 19 2.02 8.51 -6.25
C ALA A 19 1.35 7.53 -7.23
N PHE A 20 0.04 7.26 -7.10
CA PHE A 20 -0.69 6.47 -8.08
C PHE A 20 -0.85 7.18 -9.42
N GLU A 21 -1.07 8.50 -9.42
CA GLU A 21 -1.09 9.28 -10.67
C GLU A 21 0.26 9.23 -11.39
N GLU A 22 1.37 9.31 -10.65
CA GLU A 22 2.72 9.19 -11.19
C GLU A 22 2.99 7.81 -11.81
N ASP A 23 2.72 6.73 -11.05
CA ASP A 23 3.12 5.37 -11.42
C ASP A 23 2.17 4.69 -12.41
N LEU A 24 0.85 4.89 -12.24
CA LEU A 24 -0.16 4.21 -13.04
C LEU A 24 -0.67 5.08 -14.19
N GLN A 25 -0.57 6.41 -14.08
CA GLN A 25 -1.16 7.37 -15.01
C GLN A 25 -2.63 7.00 -15.33
N ASP A 26 -3.07 7.21 -16.57
CA ASP A 26 -4.42 6.86 -17.02
C ASP A 26 -4.54 5.38 -17.47
N VAL A 27 -3.43 4.77 -17.88
CA VAL A 27 -3.44 3.46 -18.55
C VAL A 27 -3.37 2.30 -17.54
N GLY A 28 -2.80 2.53 -16.35
CA GLY A 28 -2.56 1.51 -15.34
C GLY A 28 -1.39 0.57 -15.67
N ASP A 29 -1.24 -0.49 -14.89
CA ASP A 29 -0.19 -1.48 -15.09
C ASP A 29 -0.56 -2.51 -16.17
N LEU A 30 -0.12 -2.24 -17.40
CA LEU A 30 -0.32 -3.12 -18.55
C LEU A 30 0.38 -4.48 -18.40
N THR A 31 1.49 -4.55 -17.66
CA THR A 31 2.23 -5.81 -17.49
C THR A 31 1.44 -6.75 -16.60
N THR A 32 0.93 -6.26 -15.47
CA THR A 32 0.06 -7.03 -14.59
C THR A 32 -1.22 -7.45 -15.32
N GLN A 33 -1.87 -6.55 -16.05
CA GLN A 33 -3.08 -6.88 -16.82
C GLN A 33 -2.84 -7.96 -17.89
N ALA A 34 -1.66 -7.98 -18.51
CA ALA A 34 -1.32 -8.97 -19.54
C ALA A 34 -0.90 -10.33 -18.96
N THR A 35 -0.45 -10.39 -17.71
CA THR A 35 0.19 -11.58 -17.11
C THR A 35 -0.61 -12.23 -15.98
N ILE A 36 -1.48 -11.48 -15.31
CA ILE A 36 -2.29 -11.96 -14.18
C ILE A 36 -3.77 -11.94 -14.57
N ILE A 37 -4.44 -13.07 -14.38
CA ILE A 37 -5.88 -13.19 -14.62
C ILE A 37 -6.62 -12.47 -13.49
N GLY A 38 -7.58 -11.59 -13.83
CA GLY A 38 -8.18 -10.64 -12.88
C GLY A 38 -8.93 -11.21 -11.67
N GLU A 39 -9.17 -12.52 -11.62
CA GLU A 39 -9.85 -13.20 -10.50
C GLU A 39 -8.88 -13.89 -9.53
N GLN A 40 -7.57 -13.80 -9.76
CA GLN A 40 -6.59 -14.42 -8.90
C GLN A 40 -6.44 -13.68 -7.57
N GLN A 41 -6.45 -14.44 -6.47
CA GLN A 41 -6.07 -13.96 -5.15
C GLN A 41 -4.66 -14.43 -4.81
N GLY A 42 -3.94 -13.61 -4.06
CA GLY A 42 -2.60 -13.92 -3.60
C GLY A 42 -2.34 -13.36 -2.22
N SER A 43 -1.34 -13.92 -1.54
CA SER A 43 -0.76 -13.36 -0.33
C SER A 43 0.66 -12.89 -0.61
N VAL A 44 1.04 -11.79 0.03
CA VAL A 44 2.37 -11.20 -0.09
C VAL A 44 2.93 -10.90 1.29
N ALA A 45 4.24 -10.99 1.43
CA ALA A 45 4.95 -10.61 2.64
C ALA A 45 5.88 -9.43 2.34
N ILE A 46 5.85 -8.41 3.18
CA ILE A 46 6.81 -7.30 3.14
C ILE A 46 7.94 -7.65 4.09
N VAL A 47 9.15 -7.76 3.54
CA VAL A 47 10.33 -8.23 4.27
C VAL A 47 11.46 -7.21 4.15
N ALA A 48 12.15 -6.94 5.26
CA ALA A 48 13.37 -6.16 5.25
C ALA A 48 14.47 -6.94 4.52
N ARG A 49 15.24 -6.25 3.68
CA ARG A 49 16.39 -6.83 2.97
C ARG A 49 17.72 -6.61 3.69
N ASP A 50 17.73 -5.64 4.62
CA ASP A 50 18.87 -5.22 5.40
C ASP A 50 18.41 -4.89 6.83
N ASP A 51 19.36 -4.89 7.76
CA ASP A 51 19.12 -4.48 9.15
C ASP A 51 18.77 -2.99 9.23
N GLY A 52 17.82 -2.64 10.10
CA GLY A 52 17.36 -1.27 10.24
C GLY A 52 16.23 -1.10 11.25
N ARG A 53 15.53 0.03 11.15
CA ARG A 53 14.36 0.34 11.98
C ARG A 53 13.13 0.55 11.11
N LEU A 54 12.05 -0.15 11.41
CA LEU A 54 10.81 0.00 10.66
C LEU A 54 10.17 1.37 10.92
N SER A 55 9.75 2.08 9.87
CA SER A 55 9.01 3.33 9.98
C SER A 55 8.03 3.48 8.84
N GLY A 56 6.79 3.86 9.14
CA GLY A 56 5.75 4.07 8.14
C GLY A 56 4.96 2.81 7.79
N GLY A 57 5.02 1.75 8.60
CA GLY A 57 4.25 0.52 8.41
C GLY A 57 2.75 0.77 8.32
N VAL A 58 2.23 1.75 9.07
CA VAL A 58 0.81 2.18 8.95
C VAL A 58 0.44 2.64 7.53
N LEU A 59 1.39 3.17 6.76
CA LEU A 59 1.17 3.64 5.39
C LEU A 59 0.96 2.49 4.42
N ILE A 60 1.53 1.31 4.68
CA ILE A 60 1.34 0.11 3.85
C ILE A 60 -0.15 -0.21 3.73
N ARG A 61 -0.85 -0.26 4.87
CA ARG A 61 -2.30 -0.47 4.91
C ARG A 61 -3.05 0.58 4.10
N LEU A 62 -2.70 1.86 4.25
CA LEU A 62 -3.36 2.95 3.52
C LEU A 62 -3.18 2.83 2.00
N VAL A 63 -1.99 2.41 1.54
CA VAL A 63 -1.71 2.20 0.12
C VAL A 63 -2.58 1.08 -0.44
N TYR A 64 -2.64 -0.07 0.23
CA TYR A 64 -3.47 -1.20 -0.23
C TYR A 64 -4.97 -0.90 -0.17
N GLU A 65 -5.45 -0.20 0.87
CA GLU A 65 -6.86 0.27 0.95
C GLU A 65 -7.20 1.23 -0.20
N ALA A 66 -6.30 2.16 -0.54
CA ALA A 66 -6.48 3.08 -1.65
C ALA A 66 -6.44 2.34 -3.01
N LEU A 67 -5.55 1.36 -3.16
CA LEU A 67 -5.49 0.53 -4.36
C LEU A 67 -6.78 -0.29 -4.55
N ALA A 68 -7.30 -0.90 -3.47
CA ALA A 68 -8.56 -1.64 -3.47
C ALA A 68 -9.78 -0.75 -3.77
N THR A 69 -9.69 0.55 -3.46
CA THR A 69 -10.70 1.53 -3.86
C THR A 69 -10.64 1.84 -5.36
N ARG A 70 -9.42 1.95 -5.93
CA ARG A 70 -9.21 2.24 -7.37
C ARG A 70 -9.49 1.03 -8.26
N TYR A 71 -9.10 -0.17 -7.81
CA TYR A 71 -9.34 -1.45 -8.44
C TYR A 71 -10.14 -2.33 -7.48
N PRO A 72 -11.48 -2.30 -7.58
CA PRO A 72 -12.36 -2.94 -6.60
C PRO A 72 -11.98 -4.39 -6.30
N GLY A 73 -11.62 -4.66 -5.05
CA GLY A 73 -11.23 -5.98 -4.56
C GLY A 73 -11.10 -6.00 -3.04
N ASP A 74 -11.01 -7.20 -2.47
CA ASP A 74 -10.82 -7.38 -1.03
C ASP A 74 -9.32 -7.40 -0.69
N VAL A 75 -8.94 -6.65 0.34
CA VAL A 75 -7.57 -6.58 0.85
C VAL A 75 -7.58 -6.73 2.37
N ALA A 76 -6.67 -7.55 2.88
CA ALA A 76 -6.41 -7.70 4.30
C ALA A 76 -4.92 -7.45 4.56
N VAL A 77 -4.62 -6.59 5.54
CA VAL A 77 -3.26 -6.24 5.92
C VAL A 77 -3.06 -6.53 7.40
N GLU A 78 -2.09 -7.40 7.70
CA GLU A 78 -1.70 -7.77 9.06
C GLU A 78 -0.31 -7.20 9.38
N ASP A 79 -0.23 -6.41 10.46
CA ASP A 79 1.02 -5.83 10.94
C ASP A 79 1.75 -6.86 11.84
N LEU A 80 2.78 -7.54 11.31
CA LEU A 80 3.56 -8.54 12.07
C LEU A 80 4.58 -7.91 13.03
N LEU A 81 5.05 -6.71 12.73
CA LEU A 81 5.99 -5.94 13.54
C LEU A 81 5.48 -4.50 13.67
N PRO A 82 5.58 -3.88 14.85
CA PRO A 82 5.17 -2.49 15.03
C PRO A 82 6.20 -1.53 14.44
N ASP A 83 5.75 -0.34 14.03
CA ASP A 83 6.63 0.78 13.72
C ASP A 83 7.61 1.07 14.86
N GLY A 84 8.86 1.26 14.51
CA GLY A 84 9.97 1.49 15.42
C GLY A 84 10.61 0.21 15.97
N SER A 85 10.18 -0.98 15.53
CA SER A 85 10.94 -2.22 15.69
C SER A 85 12.28 -2.19 14.95
#